data_AF-A0A8K0KUQ8-F1
#
_entry.id   AF-A0A8K0KUQ8-F1
#
_cell.length_a   1.000
_cell.length_b   1.000
_cell.length_c   1.000
_cell.angle_alpha   90.00
_cell.angle_beta   90.00
_cell.angle_gamma   90.00
#
_symmetry.space_group_name_H-M   'P 1'
#
loop_
_entity.id
_entity.type
_entity.pdbx_description
1 polymer ?
#
loop_
_entity_poly.entity_id
_entity_poly.type
_entity_poly.pdbx_seq_one_letter_code
_entity_poly.pdbx_strand_id
1 'polypeptide(L)'
;MRLKHGDIAVSLGTSDTVFLWLSEPKIMMEGHVFCNPVDKNSYMALLCFKNGSMTRERIRDNSADGSWEIFNELLDNTPRGNFGNM
;
A
#
# COMPACT_ATOMS: atom_id res chain seq x y z
N MET A 1 -2.27 16.96 -2.33
CA MET A 1 -1.96 16.05 -3.45
C MET A 1 -3.23 15.81 -4.25
N ARG A 2 -3.18 15.81 -5.58
CA ARG A 2 -4.33 15.50 -6.46
C ARG A 2 -3.89 14.44 -7.46
N LEU A 3 -4.49 13.26 -7.38
CA LEU A 3 -4.21 12.16 -8.31
C LEU A 3 -4.78 12.47 -9.70
N LYS A 4 -4.16 11.89 -10.72
CA LYS A 4 -4.59 11.89 -12.12
C LYS A 4 -4.65 10.45 -12.64
N HIS A 5 -5.13 10.30 -13.87
CA HIS A 5 -5.11 9.02 -14.55
C HIS A 5 -3.69 8.42 -14.57
N GLY A 6 -3.58 7.16 -14.16
CA GLY A 6 -2.31 6.43 -14.02
C GLY A 6 -1.64 6.55 -12.65
N ASP A 7 -2.07 7.50 -11.81
CA ASP A 7 -1.50 7.65 -10.47
C ASP A 7 -2.09 6.65 -9.47
N ILE A 8 -1.26 6.30 -8.48
CA ILE A 8 -1.63 5.52 -7.30
C ILE A 8 -1.10 6.26 -6.07
N ALA A 9 -1.86 6.23 -4.97
CA ALA A 9 -1.34 6.60 -3.66
C ALA A 9 -1.42 5.43 -2.70
N VAL A 10 -0.42 5.30 -1.83
CA VAL A 10 -0.42 4.35 -0.73
C VAL A 10 -0.29 5.12 0.57
N SER A 11 -1.35 5.12 1.38
CA SER A 11 -1.33 5.66 2.74
C SER A 11 -0.90 4.55 3.69
N LEU A 12 0.31 4.66 4.25
CA LEU A 12 0.88 3.71 5.19
C LEU A 12 0.51 4.12 6.63
N GLY A 13 -0.19 3.24 7.35
CA GLY A 13 -0.68 3.54 8.71
C GLY A 13 -1.03 2.26 9.46
N THR A 14 -1.82 2.34 10.54
CA THR A 14 -2.26 1.14 11.30
C THR A 14 -2.91 0.09 10.37
N SER A 15 -3.74 0.56 9.44
CA SER A 15 -4.10 -0.14 8.21
C SER A 15 -3.47 0.60 7.04
N ASP A 16 -3.07 -0.13 6.01
CA ASP A 16 -2.62 0.49 4.77
C ASP A 16 -3.80 0.66 3.81
N THR A 17 -3.85 1.79 3.09
CA THR A 17 -4.90 2.07 2.12
C THR A 17 -4.31 2.46 0.77
N VAL A 18 -4.72 1.76 -0.28
CA VAL A 18 -4.34 2.06 -1.67
C VAL A 18 -5.46 2.86 -2.32
N PHE A 19 -5.12 3.99 -2.93
CA PHE A 19 -6.01 4.84 -3.71
C PHE A 19 -5.66 4.70 -5.19
N LEU A 20 -6.65 4.38 -6.01
CA LEU A 20 -6.47 4.16 -7.45
C LEU A 20 -7.35 5.11 -8.24
N TRP A 21 -6.82 5.65 -9.35
CA TRP A 21 -7.65 6.25 -10.40
C TRP A 21 -8.16 5.16 -11.35
N LEU A 22 -9.46 5.17 -11.66
CA LEU A 22 -10.07 4.24 -12.60
C LEU A 22 -10.78 5.01 -13.71
N SER A 23 -10.55 4.63 -14.97
CA SER A 23 -11.28 5.21 -16.12
C SER A 23 -12.70 4.64 -16.26
N GLU A 24 -12.91 3.41 -15.80
CA GLU A 24 -14.19 2.72 -15.83
C GLU A 24 -14.48 2.11 -14.45
N PRO A 25 -15.76 2.03 -14.03
CA PRO A 25 -16.10 1.41 -12.76
C PRO A 25 -15.94 -0.10 -12.89
N LYS A 26 -15.36 -0.73 -11.87
CA LYS A 26 -15.19 -2.19 -11.84
C LYS A 26 -15.90 -2.78 -10.64
N ILE A 27 -16.83 -3.69 -10.86
CA ILE A 27 -17.44 -4.46 -9.77
C ILE A 27 -16.40 -5.46 -9.29
N MET A 28 -16.14 -5.45 -7.98
CA MET A 28 -15.14 -6.27 -7.34
C MET A 28 -15.72 -6.89 -6.07
N MET A 29 -15.27 -8.11 -5.75
CA MET A 29 -15.63 -8.77 -4.49
C MET A 29 -14.96 -8.12 -3.27
N GLU A 30 -13.84 -7.42 -3.51
CA GLU A 30 -13.02 -6.77 -2.50
C GLU A 30 -12.82 -5.30 -2.87
N GLY A 31 -12.58 -4.46 -1.86
CA GLY A 31 -12.39 -3.02 -2.04
C GLY A 31 -13.69 -2.24 -2.26
N HIS A 32 -13.51 -0.95 -2.54
CA HIS A 32 -14.62 -0.02 -2.71
C HIS A 32 -14.37 0.87 -3.93
N VAL A 33 -15.36 0.97 -4.82
CA VAL A 33 -15.31 1.87 -5.98
C VAL A 33 -16.28 3.02 -5.75
N PHE A 34 -15.81 4.24 -5.97
CA PHE A 34 -16.57 5.48 -5.83
C PHE A 34 -16.50 6.29 -7.13
N CYS A 35 -17.47 7.18 -7.35
CA CYS A 35 -17.31 8.24 -8.34
C CYS A 35 -16.09 9.10 -7.97
N ASN A 36 -15.29 9.49 -8.96
CA ASN A 36 -14.12 10.31 -8.68
C ASN A 36 -14.55 11.71 -8.24
N PRO A 37 -14.05 12.22 -7.10
CA PRO A 37 -14.50 13.49 -6.53
C PRO A 37 -14.01 14.72 -7.31
N VAL A 38 -13.05 14.55 -8.23
CA VAL A 38 -12.42 15.66 -8.98
C VAL A 38 -12.55 15.53 -10.50
N ASP A 39 -13.14 14.45 -11.00
CA ASP A 39 -13.47 14.24 -12.41
C ASP A 39 -14.74 13.39 -12.56
N LYS A 40 -15.80 14.00 -13.08
CA LYS A 40 -17.12 13.37 -13.25
C LYS A 40 -17.14 12.17 -14.21
N ASN A 41 -16.15 12.05 -15.10
CA ASN A 41 -16.07 10.97 -16.09
C ASN A 41 -15.14 9.83 -15.65
N SER A 42 -14.64 9.90 -14.41
CA SER A 42 -13.70 8.93 -13.86
C SER A 42 -14.21 8.39 -12.53
N TYR A 43 -13.54 7.35 -12.04
CA TYR A 43 -13.83 6.68 -10.77
C TYR A 43 -12.57 6.65 -9.90
N MET A 44 -12.76 6.34 -8.62
CA MET A 44 -11.66 6.03 -7.71
C MET A 44 -11.93 4.73 -6.98
N ALA A 45 -10.88 4.00 -6.63
CA ALA A 45 -11.00 2.82 -5.79
C ALA A 45 -10.13 2.90 -4.54
N LEU A 46 -10.62 2.27 -3.46
CA LEU A 46 -9.89 2.04 -2.23
C LEU A 46 -9.72 0.54 -1.99
N LEU A 47 -8.49 0.15 -1.67
CA LEU A 47 -8.17 -1.17 -1.10
C LEU A 47 -7.62 -0.98 0.30
N CYS A 48 -8.22 -1.65 1.28
CA CYS A 48 -7.89 -1.49 2.69
C CYS A 48 -7.27 -2.77 3.23
N PHE A 49 -6.03 -2.69 3.71
CA PHE A 49 -5.28 -3.82 4.25
C PHE A 49 -5.11 -3.64 5.76
N LYS A 50 -5.64 -4.61 6.52
CA LYS A 50 -5.58 -4.57 7.99
C LYS A 50 -4.16 -4.66 8.54
N ASN A 51 -3.26 -5.35 7.84
CA ASN A 51 -1.90 -5.61 8.28
C ASN A 51 -0.94 -4.48 7.87
N GLY A 52 -1.10 -3.29 8.47
CA GLY A 52 -0.26 -2.11 8.20
C GLY A 52 0.96 -1.99 9.11
N SER A 53 1.10 -0.83 9.75
CA SER A 53 2.27 -0.42 10.53
C SER A 53 2.58 -1.34 11.71
N MET A 54 1.56 -1.81 12.44
CA MET A 54 1.76 -2.73 13.57
C MET A 54 2.38 -4.06 13.12
N THR A 55 2.06 -4.54 11.92
CA THR A 55 2.70 -5.73 11.35
C THR A 55 4.17 -5.46 11.03
N ARG A 56 4.48 -4.32 10.40
CA ARG A 56 5.88 -3.93 10.12
C ARG A 56 6.69 -3.75 11.40
N GLU A 57 6.10 -3.10 12.40
CA GLU A 57 6.72 -2.86 13.70
C GLU A 57 7.06 -4.17 14.41
N ARG A 58 6.11 -5.12 14.45
CA ARG A 58 6.35 -6.45 15.03
C ARG A 58 7.50 -7.19 14.34
N ILE A 59 7.64 -7.08 13.02
CA ILE A 59 8.76 -7.72 12.30
C ILE A 59 10.08 -7.00 12.60
N ARG A 60 10.10 -5.67 12.62
CA ARG A 60 11.26 -4.88 13.06
C ARG A 60 11.72 -5.29 14.46
N ASP A 61 10.80 -5.42 15.41
CA ASP A 61 11.14 -5.78 16.79
C ASP A 61 11.75 -7.19 16.87
N ASN A 62 11.23 -8.15 16.09
CA ASN A 62 11.70 -9.53 16.11
C ASN A 62 12.97 -9.79 15.29
N SER A 63 13.30 -8.93 14.32
CA SER A 63 14.33 -9.22 13.32
C SER A 63 15.36 -8.10 13.14
N ALA A 64 15.16 -6.95 13.75
CA ALA A 64 16.01 -5.76 13.61
C ALA A 64 16.20 -5.01 14.94
N ASP A 65 16.14 -5.72 16.07
CA ASP A 65 16.34 -5.18 17.44
C ASP A 65 15.51 -3.90 17.73
N GLY A 66 14.32 -3.80 17.13
CA GLY A 66 13.45 -2.63 17.26
C GLY A 66 13.92 -1.36 16.55
N SER A 67 14.99 -1.42 15.74
CA SER A 67 15.53 -0.30 14.98
C SER A 67 15.04 -0.29 13.53
N TRP A 68 14.53 0.86 13.07
CA TRP A 68 14.18 1.05 11.66
C TRP A 68 15.41 1.17 10.77
N GLU A 69 16.53 1.66 11.31
CA GLU A 69 17.80 1.76 10.61
C GLU A 69 18.32 0.35 10.27
N ILE A 70 18.36 -0.56 11.24
CA ILE A 70 18.74 -1.97 11.02
C ILE A 70 17.76 -2.64 10.06
N PHE A 71 16.46 -2.39 10.21
CA PHE A 71 15.44 -2.94 9.30
C PHE A 71 15.69 -2.54 7.84
N ASN A 72 16.07 -1.28 7.59
CA ASN A 72 16.39 -0.79 6.25
C ASN A 72 17.69 -1.43 5.71
N GLU A 73 18.73 -1.54 6.54
CA GLU A 73 19.98 -2.20 6.14
C GLU A 73 19.74 -3.67 5.72
N LEU A 74 18.90 -4.40 6.46
CA LEU A 74 18.53 -5.77 6.12
C LEU A 74 17.80 -5.86 4.78
N LEU A 75 16.92 -4.90 4.48
CA LEU A 75 16.23 -4.82 3.18
C LEU A 75 17.22 -4.54 2.03
N ASP A 76 18.14 -3.59 2.22
CA ASP A 76 19.10 -3.20 1.17
C ASP A 76 20.14 -4.30 0.89
N ASN A 77 20.50 -5.09 1.91
CA ASN A 77 21.44 -6.20 1.79
C ASN A 77 20.80 -7.51 1.30
N THR A 78 19.47 -7.57 1.15
CA THR A 78 18.76 -8.73 0.65
C THR A 78 18.40 -8.54 -0.83
N PRO A 79 18.72 -9.48 -1.73
CA PRO A 79 18.39 -9.32 -3.14
C PRO A 79 16.87 -9.28 -3.36
N ARG A 80 16.45 -8.51 -4.36
CA ARG A 80 15.04 -8.41 -4.78
C ARG A 80 14.47 -9.80 -5.04
N GLY A 81 13.27 -10.03 -4.50
CA GLY A 81 12.61 -11.34 -4.55
C GLY A 81 13.03 -12.31 -3.45
N ASN A 82 13.89 -11.89 -2.51
CA ASN A 82 14.22 -12.62 -1.28
C ASN A 82 14.62 -14.10 -1.50
N PHE A 83 15.44 -14.37 -2.52
CA PHE A 83 15.84 -15.73 -2.91
C PHE A 83 14.67 -16.70 -3.19
N GLY A 84 13.48 -16.18 -3.51
CA GLY A 84 12.26 -16.98 -3.72
C GLY A 84 11.39 -17.16 -2.48
N ASN A 85 11.76 -16.60 -1.32
CA ASN A 85 10.94 -16.59 -0.11
C ASN A 85 9.97 -15.39 -0.11
N MET A 86 9.03 -15.37 -1.06
CA MET A 86 7.91 -14.42 -1.14
C MET A 86 6.57 -15.12 -0.97
#